data_AF-A0A962AT68-F1
#
_entry.id   AF-A0A962AT68-F1
#
_cell.length_a   1.000
_cell.length_b   1.000
_cell.length_c   1.000
_cell.angle_alpha   90.00
_cell.angle_beta   90.00
_cell.angle_gamma   90.00
#
_symmetry.space_group_name_H-M   'P 1'
#
loop_
_entity.id
_entity.type
_entity.pdbx_description
1 polymer ?
#
loop_
_entity_poly.entity_id
_entity_poly.type
_entity_poly.pdbx_seq_one_letter_code
_entity_poly.pdbx_strand_id
1 'polypeptide(L)' 'DTLTLLEKSRATSSGEFWFGATMGHADIMVACALRFLREAHAGLFDPAVFPQLEALSQRCEATEPFHAFVQPLIPPS' A
#
# COMPACT_ATOMS: atom_id res chain seq x y z
N ASP A 1 12.37 0.94 -11.21
CA ASP A 1 11.23 0.02 -11.39
C ASP A 1 10.06 0.51 -10.53
N THR A 2 8.82 0.13 -10.84
CA THR A 2 7.55 0.77 -10.42
C THR A 2 7.48 1.11 -8.92
N LEU A 3 7.84 0.18 -8.02
CA LEU A 3 7.82 0.41 -6.58
C LEU A 3 8.77 1.53 -6.14
N THR A 4 9.96 1.61 -6.72
CA THR A 4 10.91 2.71 -6.45
C THR A 4 10.36 4.06 -6.90
N LEU A 5 9.60 4.11 -8.01
CA LEU A 5 8.96 5.34 -8.47
C LEU A 5 7.85 5.78 -7.51
N LEU A 6 7.00 4.83 -7.12
CA LEU A 6 5.91 5.05 -6.17
C LEU A 6 6.44 5.49 -4.80
N GLU A 7 7.48 4.85 -4.28
CA GLU A 7 8.14 5.23 -3.03
C GLU A 7 8.66 6.67 -3.08
N LYS A 8 9.37 7.05 -4.15
CA LYS A 8 9.86 8.42 -4.32
C LYS A 8 8.71 9.43 -4.40
N SER A 9 7.68 9.14 -5.18
CA SER A 9 6.52 10.01 -5.31
C SER A 9 5.77 10.16 -3.98
N ARG A 10 5.62 9.06 -3.21
CA ARG A 10 5.06 9.09 -1.87
C ARG A 10 5.92 9.93 -0.91
N ALA A 11 7.24 9.78 -0.95
CA ALA A 11 8.17 10.55 -0.14
C ALA A 11 8.12 12.06 -0.42
N THR A 12 7.82 12.47 -1.67
CA THR A 12 7.70 13.89 -2.04
C THR A 12 6.35 14.52 -1.69
N SER A 13 5.37 13.71 -1.31
CA SER A 13 4.03 14.19 -0.98
C SER A 13 4.01 14.78 0.44
N SER A 14 3.37 15.94 0.63
CA SER A 14 3.38 16.66 1.91
C SER A 14 2.24 16.26 2.87
N GLY A 15 1.27 15.48 2.40
CA GLY A 15 0.08 15.11 3.16
C GLY A 15 0.16 13.74 3.82
N GLU A 16 -0.83 13.44 4.65
CA GLU A 16 -1.03 12.10 5.21
C GLU A 16 -1.21 11.04 4.12
N PHE A 17 -1.91 11.39 3.05
CA PHE A 17 -2.14 10.59 1.86
C PHE A 17 -1.44 11.22 0.64
N TRP A 18 -1.53 10.59 -0.53
CA TRP A 18 -0.79 11.00 -1.73
C TRP A 18 -1.05 12.45 -2.13
N PHE A 19 -2.30 12.88 -2.07
CA PHE A 19 -2.74 14.18 -2.58
C PHE A 19 -3.40 15.06 -1.51
N GLY A 20 -3.09 14.85 -0.23
CA GLY A 20 -3.55 15.70 0.86
C GLY A 20 -3.83 14.96 2.16
N ALA A 21 -4.77 15.51 2.93
CA ALA A 21 -5.16 14.98 4.24
C ALA A 21 -6.19 13.85 4.17
N THR A 22 -6.78 13.59 3.01
CA THR A 22 -7.83 12.58 2.83
C THR A 22 -7.37 11.46 1.91
N MET A 23 -7.68 10.22 2.26
CA MET A 23 -7.42 9.03 1.45
C MET A 23 -8.11 9.14 0.09
N GLY A 24 -7.36 8.93 -0.99
CA GLY A 24 -7.87 8.92 -2.36
C GLY A 24 -7.60 7.60 -3.08
N HIS A 25 -7.95 7.56 -4.37
CA HIS A 25 -7.81 6.34 -5.18
C HIS A 25 -6.37 5.84 -5.28
N ALA A 26 -5.38 6.73 -5.38
CA ALA A 26 -3.98 6.32 -5.45
C ALA A 26 -3.57 5.55 -4.18
N ASP A 27 -3.98 6.04 -3.01
CA ASP A 27 -3.71 5.41 -1.73
C ASP A 27 -4.36 4.02 -1.64
N ILE A 28 -5.63 3.94 -2.02
CA ILE A 28 -6.40 2.69 -2.00
C ILE A 28 -5.76 1.65 -2.93
N MET A 29 -5.48 2.02 -4.19
CA MET A 29 -4.92 1.11 -5.17
C MET A 29 -3.53 0.62 -4.77
N VAL A 30 -2.68 1.52 -4.25
CA VAL A 30 -1.35 1.15 -3.77
C VAL A 30 -1.44 0.22 -2.56
N ALA A 31 -2.26 0.53 -1.55
CA ALA A 31 -2.43 -0.33 -0.38
C ALA A 31 -2.92 -1.73 -0.76
N CYS A 32 -3.93 -1.84 -1.64
CA CYS A 32 -4.41 -3.13 -2.13
C CYS A 32 -3.33 -3.90 -2.92
N ALA A 33 -2.58 -3.23 -3.78
CA ALA A 33 -1.50 -3.86 -4.54
C ALA A 33 -0.38 -4.38 -3.62
N LEU A 34 0.00 -3.60 -2.60
CA LEU A 34 1.03 -3.98 -1.63
C LEU A 34 0.58 -5.14 -0.74
N ARG A 35 -0.69 -5.17 -0.31
CA ARG A 35 -1.28 -6.34 0.36
C ARG A 35 -1.11 -7.59 -0.48
N PHE A 36 -1.53 -7.54 -1.74
CA PHE A 36 -1.41 -8.69 -2.64
C PHE A 36 0.05 -9.10 -2.84
N LEU A 37 0.98 -8.16 -3.02
CA LEU A 37 2.40 -8.48 -3.14
C LEU A 37 2.93 -9.19 -1.88
N ARG A 38 2.58 -8.72 -0.68
CA ARG A 38 3.00 -9.38 0.57
C ARG A 38 2.45 -10.80 0.69
N GLU A 39 1.21 -11.04 0.25
CA GLU A 39 0.57 -12.35 0.35
C GLU A 39 0.99 -13.32 -0.77
N ALA A 40 1.06 -12.86 -2.02
CA ALA A 40 1.35 -13.70 -3.19
C ALA A 40 2.85 -13.82 -3.49
N HIS A 41 3.62 -12.77 -3.21
CA HIS A 41 4.99 -12.59 -3.69
C HIS A 41 5.86 -11.83 -2.67
N ALA A 42 5.95 -12.32 -1.43
CA ALA A 42 6.65 -11.63 -0.34
C ALA A 42 8.09 -11.17 -0.67
N GLY A 43 8.78 -11.82 -1.61
CA GLY A 43 10.12 -11.42 -2.07
C GLY A 43 10.16 -10.19 -2.99
N LEU A 44 9.02 -9.68 -3.47
CA LEU A 44 8.95 -8.52 -4.38
C LEU A 44 8.73 -7.19 -3.64
N PHE A 45 8.37 -7.23 -2.36
CA PHE A 45 8.18 -6.03 -1.55
C PHE A 45 8.89 -6.17 -0.20
N ASP A 46 9.88 -5.31 0.02
CA ASP A 46 10.58 -5.19 1.31
C ASP A 46 10.16 -3.88 1.99
N PRO A 47 9.43 -3.94 3.12
CA PRO A 47 9.03 -2.76 3.89
C PRO A 47 10.21 -1.88 4.33
N ALA A 48 11.40 -2.45 4.52
CA ALA A 48 12.60 -1.70 4.90
C ALA A 48 13.16 -0.87 3.73
N VAL A 49 12.93 -1.31 2.48
CA VAL A 49 13.34 -0.60 1.26
C VAL A 49 12.31 0.44 0.85
N PHE A 50 11.03 0.21 1.16
CA PHE A 50 9.91 1.06 0.78
C PHE A 50 9.09 1.55 2.00
N PRO A 51 9.71 2.26 2.95
CA PRO A 51 9.07 2.63 4.22
C PRO A 51 7.88 3.58 4.04
N GLN A 52 7.88 4.46 3.03
CA GLN A 52 6.77 5.39 2.81
C GLN A 52 5.54 4.68 2.26
N LEU A 53 5.76 3.72 1.35
CA LEU A 53 4.71 2.84 0.85
C LEU A 53 4.16 1.93 1.96
N GLU A 54 5.01 1.39 2.83
CA GLU A 54 4.55 0.59 3.96
C GLU A 54 3.70 1.43 4.92
N ALA A 55 4.17 2.61 5.32
CA ALA A 55 3.43 3.49 6.23
C ALA A 55 2.06 3.92 5.65
N LEU A 56 2.00 4.16 4.33
CA LEU A 56 0.75 4.42 3.64
C LEU A 56 -0.19 3.20 3.68
N SER A 57 0.33 2.02 3.34
CA SER A 57 -0.42 0.75 3.33
C SER A 57 -1.03 0.49 4.69
N GLN A 58 -0.24 0.56 5.77
CA GLN A 58 -0.69 0.35 7.14
C GLN A 58 -1.80 1.32 7.53
N ARG A 59 -1.69 2.60 7.14
CA ARG A 59 -2.71 3.60 7.44
C ARG A 59 -4.03 3.33 6.74
N CYS A 60 -3.98 2.98 5.46
CA CYS A 60 -5.19 2.63 4.69
C CYS A 60 -5.85 1.39 5.28
N GLU A 61 -5.05 0.37 5.60
CA GLU A 61 -5.53 -0.91 6.10
C GLU A 61 -6.09 -0.86 7.52
N ALA A 62 -5.75 0.15 8.32
CA ALA A 62 -6.31 0.39 9.64
C ALA A 62 -7.72 1.03 9.60
N THR A 63 -8.24 1.33 8.40
CA THR A 63 -9.57 1.95 8.26
C THR A 63 -10.67 0.89 8.19
N GLU A 64 -11.85 1.22 8.72
CA GLU A 64 -13.02 0.33 8.68
C GLU A 64 -13.35 -0.20 7.28
N PRO A 65 -13.32 0.61 6.18
CA PRO A 65 -13.56 0.09 4.84
C PRO A 65 -12.59 -1.02 4.42
N PHE A 66 -11.30 -0.91 4.78
CA PHE A 66 -10.33 -1.97 4.45
C PHE A 66 -10.60 -3.25 5.23
N HIS A 67 -11.01 -3.14 6.49
CA HIS A 67 -11.39 -4.30 7.30
C HIS A 67 -12.69 -4.95 6.83
N ALA A 68 -13.67 -4.16 6.38
CA ALA A 68 -14.96 -4.67 5.94
C ALA A 68 -14.90 -5.42 4.59
N PHE A 69 -13.97 -5.06 3.70
CA PHE A 69 -13.94 -5.56 2.32
C PHE A 69 -12.69 -6.35 1.94
N VAL A 70 -11.71 -6.48 2.84
CA VAL A 70 -10.53 -7.33 2.59
C VAL A 70 -10.94 -8.77 2.25
N GLN A 71 -10.28 -9.32 1.23
CA GLN A 71 -10.29 -10.75 0.95
C GLN A 71 -8.84 -11.27 1.04
N PRO A 72 -8.51 -12.13 2.01
CA PRO A 72 -7.21 -12.76 2.08
C PRO A 72 -6.95 -13.60 0.82
N LEU A 73 -5.71 -13.62 0.33
CA LEU A 73 -5.31 -14.48 -0.77
C LEU A 73 -5.47 -15.96 -0.40
N ILE A 74 -6.22 -16.68 -1.23
CA ILE A 74 -6.35 -18.13 -1.17
C ILE A 74 -5.64 -18.70 -2.41
N PRO A 75 -4.39 -19.18 -2.30
CA PRO A 75 -3.67 -19.71 -3.45
C PRO A 75 -4.31 -21.02 -3.94
N PRO A 76 -4.21 -21.34 -5.25
CA PRO A 76 -4.65 -22.63 -5.77
C PRO A 76 -3.85 -23.78 -5.15
N SER A 77 -4.52 -24.92 -4.96
CA SER A 77 -3.95 -26.18 -4.45
C SER A 77 -3.21 -26.98 -5.51
#